data_AF-Q74AB2-F1
#
_entry.id   AF-Q74AB2-F1
#
_cell.length_a   1.000
_cell.length_b   1.000
_cell.length_c   1.000
_cell.angle_alpha   90.00
_cell.angle_beta   90.00
_cell.angle_gamma   90.00
#
_symmetry.space_group_name_H-M   'P 1'
#
loop_
_entity.id
_entity.type
_entity.pdbx_description
1 polymer ?
#
loop_
_entity_poly.entity_id
_entity_poly.type
_entity_poly.pdbx_seq_one_letter_code
_entity_poly.pdbx_strand_id
1 'polypeptide(L)' 'MKVYFFDCATGVYQGEGFEDEAVIEMIEGVTVVAPPPYRKGEIPVYQCERKAWTVKPLSPETETGPTPG' A
#
# COMPACT_ATOMS: atom_id res chain seq x y z
N MET A 1 -13.94 -2.36 12.68
CA MET A 1 -14.16 -1.54 11.46
C MET A 1 -13.23 -2.02 10.36
N LYS A 2 -13.62 -1.89 9.09
CA LYS A 2 -12.73 -2.29 8.00
C LYS A 2 -11.54 -1.34 7.93
N VAL A 3 -10.35 -1.90 7.81
CA VAL A 3 -9.09 -1.16 7.74
C VAL A 3 -8.22 -1.65 6.61
N TYR A 4 -7.26 -0.81 6.23
CA TYR A 4 -6.32 -1.03 5.14
C TYR A 4 -4.91 -0.82 5.66
N PHE A 5 -4.11 -1.86 5.57
CA PHE A 5 -2.72 -1.87 6.01
C PHE A 5 -1.81 -1.38 4.88
N PHE A 6 -0.83 -0.58 5.24
CA PHE A 6 0.23 -0.13 4.36
C PHE A 6 1.57 -0.15 5.08
N ASP A 7 2.64 -0.34 4.31
CA ASP A 7 4.00 -0.28 4.84
C ASP A 7 4.36 1.18 5.17
N CYS A 8 4.75 1.48 6.41
CA CYS A 8 5.07 2.87 6.81
C CYS A 8 6.29 3.45 6.10
N ALA A 9 7.24 2.62 5.67
CA ALA A 9 8.46 3.09 5.03
C ALA A 9 8.23 3.48 3.55
N THR A 10 7.37 2.73 2.85
CA THR A 10 7.15 2.85 1.40
C THR A 10 5.75 3.34 1.03
N GLY A 11 4.80 3.28 1.97
CA GLY A 11 3.37 3.55 1.78
C GLY A 11 2.62 2.40 1.09
N VAL A 12 3.27 1.30 0.73
CA VAL A 12 2.69 0.26 -0.13
C VAL A 12 1.57 -0.49 0.57
N TYR A 13 0.43 -0.67 -0.12
CA TYR A 13 -0.70 -1.45 0.37
C TYR A 13 -0.32 -2.92 0.63
N GLN A 14 -0.64 -3.40 1.83
CA GLN A 14 -0.34 -4.77 2.27
C GLN A 14 -1.59 -5.65 2.43
N GLY A 15 -2.78 -5.05 2.46
CA GLY A 15 -4.03 -5.79 2.57
C GLY A 15 -5.08 -5.08 3.39
N GLU A 16 -6.22 -5.75 3.57
CA GLU A 16 -7.34 -5.26 4.36
C GLU A 16 -7.63 -6.20 5.53
N GLY A 17 -8.17 -5.65 6.60
CA GLY A 17 -8.60 -6.41 7.78
C GLY A 17 -9.69 -5.70 8.55
N PHE A 18 -9.92 -6.15 9.78
CA PHE A 18 -10.92 -5.59 10.68
C PHE A 18 -10.32 -5.32 12.05
N GLU A 19 -10.33 -4.06 12.47
CA GLU A 19 -9.75 -3.62 13.75
C GLU A 19 -10.73 -2.71 14.51
N ASP A 20 -10.60 -2.67 15.83
CA ASP A 20 -11.39 -1.79 16.70
C ASP A 20 -10.90 -0.34 16.63
N GLU A 21 -11.82 0.63 16.75
CA GLU A 21 -11.51 2.07 16.66
C GLU A 21 -10.39 2.49 17.64
N ALA A 22 -10.47 2.00 18.88
CA ALA A 22 -9.50 2.29 19.92
C ALA A 22 -8.09 1.73 19.62
N VAL A 23 -8.00 0.71 18.77
CA VAL A 23 -6.74 0.04 18.41
C VAL A 23 -6.14 0.68 17.15
N ILE A 24 -6.97 1.16 16.22
CA ILE A 24 -6.54 1.79 14.95
C ILE A 24 -5.61 2.97 15.20
N GLU A 25 -5.89 3.81 16.21
CA GLU A 25 -5.04 4.96 16.54
C GLU A 25 -3.67 4.57 17.13
N MET A 26 -3.51 3.32 17.59
CA MET A 26 -2.27 2.81 18.17
C MET A 26 -1.40 2.04 17.16
N ILE A 27 -1.95 1.69 16.00
CA ILE A 27 -1.24 0.93 14.97
C ILE A 27 -0.65 1.90 13.95
N GLU A 28 0.65 1.81 13.71
CA GLU A 28 1.27 2.49 12.58
C GLU A 28 1.01 1.70 11.29
N GLY A 29 0.78 2.41 10.18
CA GLY A 29 0.60 1.74 8.88
C GLY A 29 -0.81 1.21 8.67
N VAL A 30 -1.81 1.78 9.35
CA VAL A 30 -3.22 1.45 9.14
C VAL A 30 -4.01 2.70 8.77
N THR A 31 -5.00 2.53 7.91
CA THR A 31 -5.95 3.59 7.58
C THR A 31 -7.35 3.03 7.36
N VAL A 32 -8.38 3.80 7.71
CA VAL A 32 -9.78 3.50 7.40
C VAL A 32 -10.18 3.94 5.99
N VAL A 33 -9.30 4.68 5.30
CA VAL A 33 -9.54 5.13 3.93
C VAL A 33 -9.30 3.97 2.98
N ALA A 34 -10.29 3.64 2.15
CA ALA A 34 -10.13 2.57 1.17
C ALA A 34 -9.19 2.97 0.03
N PRO A 35 -8.32 2.06 -0.45
CA PRO A 35 -7.58 2.29 -1.66
C PRO A 35 -8.54 2.39 -2.86
N PRO A 36 -8.24 3.26 -3.84
CA PRO A 36 -9.00 3.33 -5.07
C PRO A 36 -8.84 2.03 -5.87
N PRO A 37 -9.74 1.73 -6.81
CA PRO A 37 -9.59 0.59 -7.71
C PRO A 37 -8.25 0.63 -8.44
N TYR A 38 -7.53 -0.48 -8.43
CA TYR A 38 -6.25 -0.66 -9.10
C TYR A 38 -6.29 -1.93 -9.94
N ARG A 39 -5.51 -1.96 -11.02
CA ARG A 39 -5.42 -3.09 -11.95
C ARG A 39 -4.21 -3.95 -11.65
N LYS A 40 -4.15 -5.12 -12.29
CA LYS A 40 -2.95 -5.96 -12.27
C LYS A 40 -1.77 -5.18 -12.84
N GLY A 41 -0.66 -5.14 -12.11
CA GLY A 41 0.51 -4.33 -12.46
C GLY A 41 0.50 -2.92 -11.87
N GLU A 42 -0.50 -2.59 -11.07
CA GLU A 42 -0.56 -1.36 -10.27
C GLU A 42 -0.57 -1.71 -8.79
N ILE A 43 -0.04 -0.81 -7.97
CA ILE A 43 -0.02 -0.92 -6.52
C ILE A 43 -0.50 0.37 -5.86
N PRO A 44 -1.48 0.33 -4.95
CA PRO A 44 -1.84 1.48 -4.15
C PRO A 44 -0.73 1.79 -3.14
N VAL A 45 -0.40 3.07 -3.04
CA VAL A 45 0.58 3.63 -2.11
C VAL A 45 -0.09 4.75 -1.32
N TYR A 46 -0.20 4.57 -0.02
CA TYR A 46 -0.73 5.54 0.92
C TYR A 46 0.28 6.67 1.16
N GLN A 47 -0.18 7.90 1.04
CA GLN A 47 0.62 9.10 1.27
C GLN A 47 0.19 9.70 2.60
N CYS A 48 0.95 9.44 3.67
CA CYS A 48 0.63 9.91 5.03
C CYS A 48 0.44 11.42 5.10
N GLU A 49 1.25 12.19 4.38
CA GLU A 49 1.16 13.66 4.31
C GLU A 49 -0.17 14.14 3.73
N ARG A 50 -0.75 13.38 2.80
CA ARG A 50 -2.01 13.70 2.11
C ARG A 50 -3.20 12.96 2.69
N LYS A 51 -2.96 12.01 3.61
CA LYS A 51 -3.93 11.04 4.14
C LYS A 51 -4.75 10.37 3.03
N ALA A 52 -4.13 10.11 1.88
CA ALA A 52 -4.80 9.65 0.67
C ALA A 52 -3.97 8.61 -0.07
N TRP A 53 -4.66 7.73 -0.80
CA TRP A 53 -4.03 6.75 -1.66
C TRP A 53 -3.67 7.32 -3.02
N THR A 54 -2.56 6.84 -3.55
CA THR A 54 -2.16 7.05 -4.94
C THR A 54 -1.85 5.71 -5.56
N VAL A 55 -2.28 5.48 -6.80
CA VAL A 55 -1.95 4.25 -7.51
C VAL A 55 -0.66 4.49 -8.29
N LYS A 56 0.31 3.60 -8.13
CA LYS A 56 1.57 3.62 -8.86
C LYS A 56 1.64 2.38 -9.76
N PRO A 57 2.18 2.50 -10.98
CA PRO A 57 2.55 1.31 -11.74
C PRO A 57 3.64 0.58 -10.96
N LEU A 58 3.51 -0.74 -10.86
CA LEU A 58 4.64 -1.59 -10.53
C LEU A 58 5.57 -1.50 -11.74
N SER A 59 6.51 -0.55 -11.71
CA SER A 59 7.52 -0.47 -12.75
C SER A 59 8.18 -1.85 -12.86
N PRO A 60 8.23 -2.45 -14.06
CA PRO A 60 9.12 -3.56 -14.30
C PRO A 60 10.52 -2.97 -14.38
N GLU A 61 11.12 -2.60 -13.24
CA GLU A 61 12.56 -2.41 -13.19
C GLU A 61 13.21 -3.79 -13.31
N THR A 62 13.29 -4.25 -14.56
CA THR A 62 14.49 -4.85 -15.14
C THR A 62 15.15 -5.96 -14.31
N GLU A 63 14.53 -7.14 -14.26
CA GLU A 63 15.31 -8.39 -14.26
C GLU A 63 15.69 -8.75 -15.71
N THR A 64 16.48 -7.88 -16.34
CA THR A 64 17.44 -8.33 -17.37
C THR A 64 18.82 -8.17 -16.76
N GLY A 65 19.14 -9.08 -15.84
CA GLY A 65 20.54 -9.42 -15.62
C GLY A 65 21.07 -10.06 -16.91
N PRO A 66 22.24 -9.65 -17.43
CA PRO A 66 22.82 -10.31 -18.59
C PRO A 66 23.19 -11.74 -18.21
N THR A 67 22.66 -12.72 -18.93
CA THR A 67 23.16 -14.11 -18.91
C THR A 67 24.63 -14.09 -19.35
N PRO A 68 25.62 -14.54 -18.54
CA PRO A 68 26.93 -14.87 -19.05
C PRO A 68 26.82 -16.17 -19.86
N GLY A 69 27.32 -16.13 -21.10
CA GLY A 69 27.38 -17.28 -22.01
C GLY A 69 28.52 -18.24 -21.73
#